data_AF-A0A1G4I2D6-F1
#
_entry.id   AF-A0A1G4I2D6-F1
#
_cell.length_a   1.000
_cell.length_b   1.000
_cell.length_c   1.000
_cell.angle_alpha   90.00
_cell.angle_beta   90.00
_cell.angle_gamma   90.00
#
_symmetry.space_group_name_H-M   'P 1'
#
loop_
_entity.id
_entity.type
_entity.pdbx_description
1 polymer ?
#
loop_
_entity_poly.entity_id
_entity_poly.type
_entity_poly.pdbx_seq_one_letter_code
_entity_poly.pdbx_strand_id
1 'polypeptide(L)'
;MFGAPNTLLADLHLRFLTKLDDHKDKMKYWTSQHLKMNGVFWCLGAMKLLGHDDILKREELVDFVVKCWNSDGGFGGNIGQDSHMLYTLSAVQLLCLLHATDAIDAEKCARWVASMQLPDGSFQGDEWGEVDTRFVYVAMNCLQLLGKLELINVKAAVEWMLRCQNWDGGFGLAPGAESHAGQIFCCVGSLRIAGALDRIDKEQLAGWLAMRQLPSGGLNGRPEKKADVCYSWWVVSSLSMLGYTEWIDRHALFRFVLACQDSEDGGIADKPGNQADVYHTFYGLCGLSLLGYEDYPLRDINPVYAMPYDVLESLGVPESAGLHVGRKRTCA
;
A
#
# COMPACT_ATOMS: atom_id res chain seq x y z
N MET A 1 11.79 24.77 -14.74
CA MET A 1 12.22 24.36 -13.39
C MET A 1 13.70 24.03 -13.51
N PHE A 2 14.59 24.97 -13.22
CA PHE A 2 16.04 24.71 -13.29
C PHE A 2 16.46 24.05 -11.98
N GLY A 3 17.05 22.85 -12.04
CA GLY A 3 17.73 22.22 -10.90
C GLY A 3 17.06 20.99 -10.25
N ALA A 4 15.92 20.50 -10.74
CA ALA A 4 15.35 19.25 -10.22
C ALA A 4 16.25 18.05 -10.63
N PRO A 5 16.55 17.11 -9.71
CA PRO A 5 17.35 15.93 -10.03
C PRO A 5 16.64 15.08 -11.09
N ASN A 6 17.39 14.67 -12.11
CA ASN A 6 16.89 13.81 -13.20
C ASN A 6 17.10 12.32 -12.92
N THR A 7 17.67 11.98 -11.76
CA THR A 7 17.95 10.61 -11.33
C THR A 7 17.46 10.38 -9.91
N LEU A 8 17.27 9.12 -9.54
CA LEU A 8 16.91 8.71 -8.18
C LEU A 8 18.08 8.93 -7.23
N LEU A 9 17.85 9.63 -6.13
CA LEU A 9 18.83 9.94 -5.09
C LEU A 9 18.87 8.84 -4.03
N ALA A 10 19.09 7.59 -4.48
CA ALA A 10 18.98 6.39 -3.66
C ALA A 10 19.78 6.47 -2.34
N ASP A 11 21.06 6.90 -2.40
CA ASP A 11 21.90 7.04 -1.21
C ASP A 11 21.34 8.06 -0.20
N LEU A 12 20.73 9.15 -0.68
CA LEU A 12 20.06 10.12 0.20
C LEU A 12 18.84 9.47 0.85
N HIS A 13 18.05 8.73 0.08
CA HIS A 13 16.86 8.05 0.58
C HIS A 13 17.21 6.99 1.63
N LEU A 14 18.29 6.21 1.45
CA LEU A 14 18.78 5.27 2.46
C LEU A 14 19.19 5.99 3.76
N ARG A 15 19.86 7.15 3.66
CA ARG A 15 20.19 7.98 4.83
C ARG A 15 18.94 8.54 5.52
N PHE A 16 17.94 8.96 4.75
CA PHE A 16 16.66 9.42 5.29
C PHE A 16 15.95 8.31 6.06
N LEU A 17 15.86 7.12 5.47
CA LEU A 17 15.15 5.97 6.03
C LEU A 17 15.82 5.42 7.32
N THR A 18 17.16 5.39 7.38
CA THR A 18 17.88 4.94 8.58
C THR A 18 17.74 5.89 9.78
N LYS A 19 17.46 7.18 9.54
CA LYS A 19 17.36 8.22 10.57
C LYS A 19 15.95 8.49 11.08
N LEU A 20 14.94 7.73 10.65
CA LEU A 20 13.54 7.99 10.99
C LEU A 20 13.25 7.99 12.51
N ASP A 21 14.00 7.21 13.31
CA ASP A 21 13.81 7.13 14.77
C ASP A 21 14.79 8.04 15.56
N ASP A 22 15.71 8.77 14.89
CA ASP A 22 16.77 9.55 15.56
C ASP A 22 16.25 10.87 16.17
N HIS A 23 15.09 11.35 15.75
CA HIS A 23 14.55 12.67 16.11
C HIS A 23 13.49 12.65 17.22
N LYS A 24 13.77 11.91 18.31
CA LYS A 24 12.85 11.76 19.48
C LYS A 24 12.58 13.07 20.23
N ASP A 25 13.39 14.09 19.97
CA ASP A 25 13.29 15.44 20.50
C ASP A 25 12.30 16.34 19.73
N LYS A 26 11.91 15.97 18.50
CA LYS A 26 11.02 16.80 17.66
C LYS A 26 9.55 16.55 17.96
N MET A 27 8.73 17.60 17.98
CA MET A 27 7.27 17.49 18.16
C MET A 27 6.61 16.57 17.13
N LYS A 28 7.10 16.58 15.88
CA LYS A 28 6.61 15.71 14.79
C LYS A 28 6.67 14.23 15.17
N TYR A 29 7.76 13.79 15.82
CA TYR A 29 7.93 12.41 16.29
C TYR A 29 6.80 12.00 17.23
N TRP A 30 6.45 12.86 18.20
CA TRP A 30 5.40 12.57 19.17
C TRP A 30 4.00 12.61 18.54
N THR A 31 3.74 13.55 17.64
CA THR A 31 2.43 13.65 16.96
C THR A 31 2.15 12.49 16.01
N SER A 32 3.18 11.81 15.49
CA SER A 32 3.04 10.69 14.56
C SER A 32 3.19 9.31 15.23
N GLN A 33 3.22 9.23 16.57
CA GLN A 33 3.42 7.95 17.27
C GLN A 33 2.32 6.93 16.91
N HIS A 34 1.09 7.38 16.68
CA HIS A 34 -0.01 6.52 16.26
C HIS A 34 0.18 5.89 14.86
N LEU A 35 1.10 6.40 14.04
CA LEU A 35 1.40 5.87 12.71
C LEU A 35 2.68 5.02 12.69
N LYS A 36 3.30 4.73 13.85
CA LYS A 36 4.63 4.11 13.89
C LYS A 36 4.66 2.75 13.19
N MET A 37 3.66 1.90 13.43
CA MET A 37 3.52 0.60 12.75
C MET A 37 3.58 0.74 11.22
N ASN A 38 2.76 1.63 10.66
CA ASN A 38 2.73 1.86 9.21
C ASN A 38 4.03 2.48 8.71
N GLY A 39 4.62 3.40 9.47
CA GLY A 39 5.92 4.01 9.17
C GLY A 39 7.04 2.98 9.06
N VAL A 40 7.06 1.98 9.94
CA VAL A 40 8.02 0.86 9.89
C VAL A 40 7.78 -0.02 8.66
N PHE A 41 6.52 -0.31 8.32
CA PHE A 41 6.18 -1.04 7.08
C PHE A 41 6.68 -0.30 5.84
N TRP A 42 6.39 0.99 5.71
CA TRP A 42 6.84 1.81 4.59
C TRP A 42 8.37 1.93 4.53
N CYS A 43 9.03 2.06 5.69
CA CYS A 43 10.49 2.10 5.76
C CYS A 43 11.13 0.80 5.26
N LEU A 44 10.72 -0.35 5.82
CA LEU A 44 11.25 -1.66 5.40
C LEU A 44 10.94 -1.95 3.93
N GLY A 45 9.73 -1.62 3.47
CA GLY A 45 9.34 -1.75 2.08
C GLY A 45 10.22 -0.92 1.14
N ALA A 46 10.48 0.34 1.49
CA ALA A 46 11.37 1.22 0.72
C ALA A 46 12.81 0.71 0.69
N MET A 47 13.34 0.23 1.84
CA MET A 47 14.67 -0.38 1.91
C MET A 47 14.77 -1.63 1.03
N LYS A 48 13.74 -2.48 1.04
CA LYS A 48 13.68 -3.67 0.18
C LYS A 48 13.63 -3.31 -1.31
N LEU A 49 12.86 -2.30 -1.70
CA LEU A 49 12.82 -1.79 -3.07
C LEU A 49 14.18 -1.28 -3.54
N LEU A 50 14.91 -0.60 -2.65
CA LEU A 50 16.27 -0.12 -2.91
C LEU A 50 17.33 -1.24 -2.82
N GLY A 51 16.97 -2.42 -2.33
CA GLY A 51 17.87 -3.58 -2.22
C GLY A 51 18.85 -3.53 -1.04
N HIS A 52 18.54 -2.72 -0.01
CA HIS A 52 19.40 -2.44 1.15
C HIS A 52 18.69 -2.71 2.49
N ASP A 53 17.83 -3.73 2.53
CA ASP A 53 17.10 -4.11 3.74
C ASP A 53 17.98 -4.80 4.80
N ASP A 54 19.21 -5.16 4.46
CA ASP A 54 20.25 -5.72 5.33
C ASP A 54 20.71 -4.76 6.44
N ILE A 55 20.47 -3.45 6.26
CA ILE A 55 20.84 -2.41 7.23
C ILE A 55 19.94 -2.47 8.48
N LEU A 56 18.70 -2.94 8.32
CA LEU A 56 17.73 -2.99 9.42
C LEU A 56 17.88 -4.29 10.21
N LYS A 57 17.87 -4.19 11.54
CA LYS A 57 17.99 -5.35 12.42
C LYS A 57 16.65 -6.06 12.54
N ARG A 58 16.55 -7.23 11.92
CA ARG A 58 15.34 -8.06 11.91
C ARG A 58 14.75 -8.27 13.30
N GLU A 59 15.58 -8.61 14.29
CA GLU A 59 15.13 -8.95 15.65
C GLU A 59 14.49 -7.75 16.36
N GLU A 60 15.04 -6.55 16.18
CA GLU A 60 14.49 -5.32 16.76
C GLU A 60 13.14 -4.95 16.13
N LEU A 61 12.98 -5.18 14.82
CA LEU A 61 11.71 -4.97 14.13
C LEU A 61 10.64 -5.97 14.57
N VAL A 62 10.98 -7.26 14.67
CA VAL A 62 10.04 -8.30 15.16
C VAL A 62 9.61 -7.99 16.59
N ASP A 63 10.55 -7.66 17.48
CA ASP A 63 10.25 -7.29 18.87
C ASP A 63 9.31 -6.08 18.96
N PHE A 64 9.54 -5.03 18.15
CA PHE A 64 8.63 -3.89 18.07
C PHE A 64 7.22 -4.29 17.63
N VAL A 65 7.11 -5.06 16.54
CA VAL A 65 5.81 -5.49 16.00
C VAL A 65 5.05 -6.32 17.05
N VAL A 66 5.70 -7.31 17.66
CA VAL A 66 5.09 -8.16 18.69
C VAL A 66 4.65 -7.37 19.91
N LYS A 67 5.40 -6.33 20.33
CA LYS A 67 4.99 -5.44 21.44
C LYS A 67 3.77 -4.58 21.13
N CYS A 68 3.41 -4.43 19.86
CA CYS A 68 2.17 -3.75 19.44
C CYS A 68 0.98 -4.71 19.31
N TRP A 69 1.19 -6.02 19.51
CA TRP A 69 0.13 -7.03 19.44
C TRP A 69 -0.68 -7.05 20.74
N ASN A 70 -2.00 -6.94 20.62
CA ASN A 70 -2.90 -6.84 21.76
C ASN A 70 -3.53 -8.20 22.11
N SER A 71 -4.08 -8.27 23.33
CA SER A 71 -4.69 -9.48 23.87
C SER A 71 -5.97 -9.91 23.14
N ASP A 72 -6.58 -9.05 22.33
CA ASP A 72 -7.73 -9.35 21.48
C ASP A 72 -7.34 -10.05 20.17
N GLY A 73 -6.07 -9.96 19.76
CA GLY A 73 -5.53 -10.52 18.52
C GLY A 73 -5.18 -9.48 17.45
N GLY A 74 -5.61 -8.22 17.60
CA GLY A 74 -5.27 -7.14 16.69
C GLY A 74 -3.97 -6.43 17.08
N PHE A 75 -3.55 -5.46 16.26
CA PHE A 75 -2.38 -4.62 16.53
C PHE A 75 -2.75 -3.14 16.60
N GLY A 76 -2.09 -2.43 17.52
CA GLY A 76 -2.12 -0.98 17.59
C GLY A 76 -1.08 -0.31 16.70
N GLY A 77 -1.23 1.00 16.52
CA GLY A 77 -0.29 1.84 15.75
C GLY A 77 1.07 2.00 16.43
N ASN A 78 1.14 1.70 17.72
CA ASN A 78 2.32 1.66 18.57
C ASN A 78 2.06 0.83 19.83
N ILE A 79 3.09 0.65 20.65
CA ILE A 79 3.02 -0.08 21.92
C ILE A 79 1.98 0.56 22.84
N GLY A 80 1.05 -0.26 23.33
CA GLY A 80 -0.01 0.18 24.26
C GLY A 80 -1.15 0.97 23.61
N GLN A 81 -1.28 0.94 22.28
CA GLN A 81 -2.43 1.52 21.58
C GLN A 81 -3.46 0.46 21.19
N ASP A 82 -4.71 0.87 21.06
CA ASP A 82 -5.84 0.01 20.71
C ASP A 82 -5.69 -0.61 19.32
N SER A 83 -6.24 -1.81 19.18
CA SER A 83 -6.20 -2.57 17.93
C SER A 83 -7.00 -1.87 16.83
N HIS A 84 -6.43 -1.79 15.63
CA HIS A 84 -7.11 -1.26 14.46
C HIS A 84 -6.70 -2.01 13.20
N MET A 85 -7.64 -2.15 12.27
CA MET A 85 -7.46 -2.91 11.02
C MET A 85 -6.23 -2.46 10.22
N LEU A 86 -6.03 -1.14 10.07
CA LEU A 86 -4.90 -0.59 9.31
C LEU A 86 -3.54 -1.04 9.87
N TYR A 87 -3.35 -0.96 11.19
CA TYR A 87 -2.10 -1.33 11.83
C TYR A 87 -1.92 -2.84 11.87
N THR A 88 -3.02 -3.59 12.00
CA THR A 88 -3.02 -5.05 11.94
C THR A 88 -2.51 -5.57 10.60
N LEU A 89 -2.95 -5.00 9.48
CA LEU A 89 -2.38 -5.37 8.17
C LEU A 89 -0.89 -5.01 8.07
N SER A 90 -0.49 -3.80 8.44
CA SER A 90 0.94 -3.42 8.38
C SER A 90 1.82 -4.31 9.28
N ALA A 91 1.32 -4.71 10.45
CA ALA A 91 1.99 -5.67 11.32
C ALA A 91 2.14 -7.04 10.66
N VAL A 92 1.06 -7.59 10.08
CA VAL A 92 1.11 -8.88 9.38
C VAL A 92 2.03 -8.81 8.16
N GLN A 93 1.98 -7.74 7.37
CA GLN A 93 2.90 -7.52 6.26
C GLN A 93 4.36 -7.46 6.74
N LEU A 94 4.65 -6.77 7.85
CA LEU A 94 5.98 -6.75 8.45
C LEU A 94 6.45 -8.14 8.88
N LEU A 95 5.60 -8.91 9.58
CA LEU A 95 5.93 -10.28 9.97
C LEU A 95 6.18 -11.18 8.75
N CYS A 96 5.42 -11.00 7.66
CA CYS A 96 5.67 -11.68 6.39
C CYS A 96 7.02 -11.26 5.77
N LEU A 97 7.30 -9.95 5.68
CA LEU A 97 8.58 -9.42 5.15
C LEU A 97 9.81 -9.90 5.94
N LEU A 98 9.62 -10.16 7.23
CA LEU A 98 10.65 -10.61 8.15
C LEU A 98 10.67 -12.14 8.31
N HIS A 99 9.78 -12.88 7.63
CA HIS A 99 9.60 -14.33 7.81
C HIS A 99 9.47 -14.71 9.30
N ALA A 100 8.55 -14.05 10.01
CA ALA A 100 8.37 -14.12 11.46
C ALA A 100 6.90 -14.26 11.88
N THR A 101 6.04 -14.78 11.02
CA THR A 101 4.60 -14.95 11.31
C THR A 101 4.33 -15.90 12.48
N ASP A 102 5.30 -16.76 12.82
CA ASP A 102 5.31 -17.65 13.98
C ASP A 102 5.57 -16.94 15.31
N ALA A 103 5.95 -15.65 15.29
CA ALA A 103 6.14 -14.84 16.49
C ALA A 103 4.83 -14.47 17.21
N ILE A 104 3.67 -14.72 16.56
CA ILE A 104 2.34 -14.48 17.11
C ILE A 104 1.44 -15.71 16.92
N ASP A 105 0.30 -15.72 17.61
CA ASP A 105 -0.81 -16.62 17.27
C ASP A 105 -1.53 -16.09 16.02
N ALA A 106 -1.07 -16.55 14.85
CA ALA A 106 -1.58 -16.14 13.55
C ALA A 106 -3.08 -16.44 13.39
N GLU A 107 -3.56 -17.53 14.00
CA GLU A 107 -4.96 -17.93 13.97
C GLU A 107 -5.81 -16.97 14.82
N LYS A 108 -5.33 -16.56 15.99
CA LYS A 108 -6.00 -15.53 16.80
C LYS A 108 -6.07 -14.19 16.07
N CYS A 109 -4.98 -13.77 15.42
CA CYS A 109 -4.97 -12.56 14.61
C CYS A 109 -5.98 -12.64 13.46
N ALA A 110 -6.01 -13.76 12.73
CA ALA A 110 -6.96 -13.97 11.65
C ALA A 110 -8.42 -13.94 12.13
N ARG A 111 -8.72 -14.54 13.29
CA ARG A 111 -10.07 -14.49 13.88
C ARG A 111 -10.48 -13.08 14.32
N TRP A 112 -9.54 -12.27 14.81
CA TRP A 112 -9.81 -10.85 15.12
C TRP A 112 -10.13 -10.05 13.85
N VAL A 113 -9.37 -10.26 12.76
CA VAL A 113 -9.66 -9.60 11.48
C VAL A 113 -11.01 -10.06 10.92
N ALA A 114 -11.33 -11.35 11.01
CA ALA A 114 -12.60 -11.88 10.55
C ALA A 114 -13.80 -11.36 11.36
N SER A 115 -13.64 -11.09 12.66
CA SER A 115 -14.72 -10.56 13.51
C SER A 115 -15.10 -9.13 13.18
N MET A 116 -14.26 -8.40 12.41
CA MET A 116 -14.58 -7.07 11.91
C MET A 116 -15.59 -7.09 10.75
N GLN A 117 -15.95 -8.26 10.21
CA GLN A 117 -16.95 -8.37 9.16
C GLN A 117 -18.37 -8.14 9.72
N LEU A 118 -19.11 -7.22 9.10
CA LEU A 118 -20.49 -6.92 9.43
C LEU A 118 -21.49 -7.77 8.62
N PRO A 119 -22.76 -7.92 9.07
CA PRO A 119 -23.75 -8.76 8.40
C PRO A 119 -24.04 -8.39 6.94
N ASP A 120 -23.83 -7.13 6.55
CA ASP A 120 -24.05 -6.67 5.17
C ASP A 120 -22.83 -6.90 4.25
N GLY A 121 -21.76 -7.51 4.77
CA GLY A 121 -20.52 -7.81 4.06
C GLY A 121 -19.42 -6.76 4.21
N SER A 122 -19.73 -5.58 4.72
CA SER A 122 -18.71 -4.56 5.00
C SER A 122 -17.80 -4.96 6.15
N PHE A 123 -16.75 -4.17 6.36
CA PHE A 123 -15.84 -4.33 7.49
C PHE A 123 -15.72 -3.00 8.23
N GLN A 124 -15.60 -3.11 9.55
CA GLN A 124 -15.28 -1.98 10.40
C GLN A 124 -13.78 -1.92 10.74
N GLY A 125 -13.27 -0.73 11.05
CA GLY A 125 -11.85 -0.53 11.36
C GLY A 125 -11.43 -1.01 12.76
N ASP A 126 -12.36 -0.90 13.71
CA ASP A 126 -12.22 -1.22 15.12
C ASP A 126 -13.60 -1.36 15.79
N GLU A 127 -13.65 -1.37 17.12
CA GLU A 127 -14.88 -1.45 17.91
C GLU A 127 -15.80 -0.23 17.80
N TRP A 128 -15.34 0.88 17.23
CA TRP A 128 -16.10 2.14 17.12
C TRP A 128 -16.89 2.27 15.81
N GLY A 129 -16.75 1.30 14.90
CA GLY A 129 -17.72 1.06 13.83
C GLY A 129 -17.56 1.94 12.58
N GLU A 130 -16.40 2.56 12.33
CA GLU A 130 -16.12 3.17 11.02
C GLU A 130 -16.16 2.10 9.94
N VAL A 131 -16.96 2.29 8.89
CA VAL A 131 -17.04 1.39 7.74
C VAL A 131 -16.48 2.07 6.48
N ASP A 132 -15.58 1.38 5.78
CA ASP A 132 -14.92 1.88 4.58
C ASP A 132 -14.47 0.71 3.68
N THR A 133 -14.47 0.90 2.35
CA THR A 133 -13.86 -0.01 1.37
C THR A 133 -12.40 -0.38 1.68
N ARG A 134 -11.64 0.49 2.36
CA ARG A 134 -10.31 0.21 2.91
C ARG A 134 -10.31 -1.02 3.80
N PHE A 135 -11.28 -1.17 4.69
CA PHE A 135 -11.29 -2.26 5.66
C PHE A 135 -11.59 -3.61 5.01
N VAL A 136 -12.32 -3.62 3.89
CA VAL A 136 -12.52 -4.84 3.10
C VAL A 136 -11.19 -5.32 2.49
N TYR A 137 -10.44 -4.41 1.86
CA TYR A 137 -9.12 -4.73 1.32
C TYR A 137 -8.15 -5.17 2.42
N VAL A 138 -8.14 -4.46 3.53
CA VAL A 138 -7.29 -4.76 4.68
C VAL A 138 -7.59 -6.16 5.22
N ALA A 139 -8.87 -6.52 5.38
CA ALA A 139 -9.27 -7.85 5.82
C ALA A 139 -8.83 -8.93 4.83
N MET A 140 -9.18 -8.78 3.55
CA MET A 140 -8.86 -9.77 2.53
C MET A 140 -7.36 -9.95 2.34
N ASN A 141 -6.58 -8.86 2.34
CA ASN A 141 -5.14 -8.91 2.24
C ASN A 141 -4.54 -9.63 3.45
N CYS A 142 -4.89 -9.20 4.66
CA CYS A 142 -4.37 -9.79 5.89
C CYS A 142 -4.70 -11.28 5.98
N LEU A 143 -5.94 -11.68 5.73
CA LEU A 143 -6.36 -13.08 5.77
C LEU A 143 -5.74 -13.90 4.65
N GLN A 144 -5.54 -13.34 3.46
CA GLN A 144 -4.85 -14.04 2.37
C GLN A 144 -3.37 -14.29 2.67
N LEU A 145 -2.68 -13.33 3.30
CA LEU A 145 -1.28 -13.49 3.74
C LEU A 145 -1.15 -14.52 4.87
N LEU A 146 -2.15 -14.62 5.74
CA LEU A 146 -2.21 -15.62 6.82
C LEU A 146 -2.71 -16.99 6.35
N GLY A 147 -3.22 -17.11 5.11
CA GLY A 147 -3.83 -18.34 4.59
C GLY A 147 -5.15 -18.70 5.28
N LYS A 148 -5.96 -17.69 5.61
CA LYS A 148 -7.19 -17.77 6.42
C LYS A 148 -8.39 -17.04 5.80
N LEU A 149 -8.40 -16.89 4.48
CA LEU A 149 -9.47 -16.17 3.78
C LEU A 149 -10.85 -16.83 3.96
N GLU A 150 -10.89 -18.12 4.26
CA GLU A 150 -12.10 -18.90 4.55
C GLU A 150 -12.84 -18.46 5.82
N LEU A 151 -12.21 -17.66 6.70
CA LEU A 151 -12.84 -17.19 7.93
C LEU A 151 -13.91 -16.11 7.69
N ILE A 152 -13.98 -15.53 6.49
CA ILE A 152 -14.92 -14.47 6.14
C ILE A 152 -15.85 -14.87 5.01
N ASN A 153 -17.01 -14.21 4.95
CA ASN A 153 -17.91 -14.30 3.81
C ASN A 153 -17.42 -13.40 2.67
N VAL A 154 -16.51 -13.92 1.85
CA VAL A 154 -15.94 -13.21 0.69
C VAL A 154 -17.03 -12.72 -0.27
N LYS A 155 -18.07 -13.53 -0.51
CA LYS A 155 -19.17 -13.17 -1.41
C LYS A 155 -19.90 -11.93 -0.91
N ALA A 156 -20.27 -11.88 0.37
CA ALA A 156 -20.95 -10.72 0.95
C ALA A 156 -20.08 -9.46 0.85
N ALA A 157 -18.77 -9.57 1.12
CA ALA A 157 -17.84 -8.46 1.00
C ALA A 157 -17.74 -7.92 -0.43
N VAL A 158 -17.68 -8.81 -1.43
CA VAL A 158 -17.69 -8.43 -2.85
C VAL A 158 -19.01 -7.73 -3.22
N GLU A 159 -20.16 -8.28 -2.83
CA GLU A 159 -21.45 -7.64 -3.12
C GLU A 159 -21.58 -6.26 -2.46
N TRP A 160 -21.11 -6.10 -1.21
CA TRP A 160 -21.08 -4.80 -0.55
C TRP A 160 -20.23 -3.79 -1.30
N MET A 161 -19.02 -4.20 -1.69
CA MET A 161 -18.06 -3.36 -2.40
C MET A 161 -18.59 -2.91 -3.77
N LEU A 162 -19.27 -3.78 -4.51
CA LEU A 162 -19.89 -3.43 -5.80
C LEU A 162 -20.97 -2.35 -5.65
N ARG A 163 -21.62 -2.22 -4.48
CA ARG A 163 -22.53 -1.10 -4.19
C ARG A 163 -21.80 0.24 -4.00
N CYS A 164 -20.49 0.22 -3.80
CA CYS A 164 -19.65 1.42 -3.68
C CYS A 164 -19.16 1.94 -5.04
N GLN A 165 -19.45 1.21 -6.13
CA GLN A 165 -19.14 1.64 -7.49
C GLN A 165 -20.11 2.74 -7.96
N ASN A 166 -19.57 3.80 -8.53
CA ASN A 166 -20.32 4.92 -9.08
C ASN A 166 -20.52 4.78 -10.59
N TRP A 167 -21.37 5.64 -11.14
CA TRP A 167 -21.68 5.71 -12.57
C TRP A 167 -20.46 6.00 -13.46
N ASP A 168 -19.42 6.61 -12.90
CA ASP A 168 -18.17 6.93 -13.60
C ASP A 168 -17.18 5.75 -13.63
N GLY A 169 -17.62 4.58 -13.16
CA GLY A 169 -16.84 3.35 -13.03
C GLY A 169 -16.00 3.27 -11.76
N GLY A 170 -15.72 4.42 -11.11
CA GLY A 170 -14.89 4.52 -9.92
C GLY A 170 -15.59 4.04 -8.63
N PHE A 171 -14.82 3.96 -7.55
CA PHE A 171 -15.29 3.52 -6.23
C PHE A 171 -15.10 4.61 -5.18
N GLY A 172 -16.12 4.80 -4.34
CA GLY A 172 -16.06 5.66 -3.15
C GLY A 172 -15.83 4.87 -1.87
N LEU A 173 -15.67 5.58 -0.75
CA LEU A 173 -15.43 4.98 0.58
C LEU A 173 -16.58 4.08 1.07
N ALA A 174 -17.81 4.38 0.62
CA ALA A 174 -19.06 3.69 0.93
C ALA A 174 -20.07 3.99 -0.20
N PRO A 175 -21.23 3.32 -0.27
CA PRO A 175 -22.22 3.56 -1.30
C PRO A 175 -22.62 5.05 -1.40
N GLY A 176 -22.49 5.62 -2.59
CA GLY A 176 -22.81 7.03 -2.88
C GLY A 176 -21.70 8.04 -2.56
N ALA A 177 -20.55 7.61 -2.03
CA ALA A 177 -19.39 8.49 -1.83
C ALA A 177 -18.65 8.78 -3.14
N GLU A 178 -17.96 9.92 -3.22
CA GLU A 178 -17.16 10.34 -4.38
C GLU A 178 -16.10 9.29 -4.76
N SER A 179 -15.97 9.00 -6.06
CA SER A 179 -14.93 8.13 -6.60
C SER A 179 -13.52 8.64 -6.25
N HIS A 180 -12.68 7.78 -5.67
CA HIS A 180 -11.35 8.15 -5.18
C HIS A 180 -10.33 7.06 -5.54
N ALA A 181 -9.17 7.44 -6.10
CA ALA A 181 -8.17 6.48 -6.58
C ALA A 181 -7.66 5.53 -5.47
N GLY A 182 -7.50 6.02 -4.23
CA GLY A 182 -7.16 5.16 -3.09
C GLY A 182 -8.25 4.14 -2.74
N GLN A 183 -9.53 4.49 -2.91
CA GLN A 183 -10.64 3.57 -2.67
C GLN A 183 -10.79 2.57 -3.82
N ILE A 184 -10.54 3.03 -5.05
CA ILE A 184 -10.44 2.17 -6.23
C ILE A 184 -9.34 1.13 -6.05
N PHE A 185 -8.16 1.51 -5.55
CA PHE A 185 -7.09 0.57 -5.22
C PHE A 185 -7.58 -0.53 -4.27
N CYS A 186 -8.21 -0.15 -3.15
CA CYS A 186 -8.74 -1.11 -2.19
C CYS A 186 -9.79 -2.03 -2.84
N CYS A 187 -10.68 -1.47 -3.68
CA CYS A 187 -11.71 -2.27 -4.33
C CYS A 187 -11.14 -3.24 -5.37
N VAL A 188 -10.28 -2.76 -6.27
CA VAL A 188 -9.63 -3.58 -7.30
C VAL A 188 -8.74 -4.65 -6.67
N GLY A 189 -7.99 -4.31 -5.62
CA GLY A 189 -7.17 -5.27 -4.85
C GLY A 189 -8.02 -6.37 -4.21
N SER A 190 -9.13 -5.99 -3.57
CA SER A 190 -10.07 -6.96 -2.97
C SER A 190 -10.73 -7.86 -4.02
N LEU A 191 -11.20 -7.28 -5.13
CA LEU A 191 -11.76 -8.03 -6.25
C LEU A 191 -10.72 -8.95 -6.89
N ARG A 192 -9.44 -8.56 -6.91
CA ARG A 192 -8.35 -9.42 -7.36
C ARG A 192 -8.14 -10.60 -6.43
N ILE A 193 -8.07 -10.38 -5.12
CA ILE A 193 -7.95 -11.45 -4.11
C ILE A 193 -9.14 -12.40 -4.18
N ALA A 194 -10.36 -11.86 -4.36
CA ALA A 194 -11.59 -12.63 -4.44
C ALA A 194 -11.83 -13.34 -5.79
N GLY A 195 -10.99 -13.08 -6.81
CA GLY A 195 -11.20 -13.61 -8.16
C GLY A 195 -12.46 -13.07 -8.85
N ALA A 196 -12.87 -11.84 -8.53
CA ALA A 196 -14.13 -11.23 -8.95
C ALA A 196 -13.95 -9.97 -9.83
N LEU A 197 -12.78 -9.76 -10.42
CA LEU A 197 -12.52 -8.61 -11.31
C LEU A 197 -13.39 -8.60 -12.57
N ASP A 198 -13.97 -9.73 -12.97
CA ASP A 198 -14.94 -9.84 -14.07
C ASP A 198 -16.29 -9.19 -13.78
N ARG A 199 -16.56 -8.84 -12.52
CA ARG A 199 -17.81 -8.18 -12.08
C ARG A 199 -17.87 -6.69 -12.38
N ILE A 200 -16.80 -6.08 -12.90
CA ILE A 200 -16.70 -4.65 -13.17
C ILE A 200 -16.30 -4.38 -14.62
N ASP A 201 -16.69 -3.22 -15.14
CA ASP A 201 -16.16 -2.70 -16.40
C ASP A 201 -14.73 -2.20 -16.19
N LYS A 202 -13.76 -3.05 -16.58
CA LYS A 202 -12.33 -2.77 -16.39
C LYS A 202 -11.84 -1.62 -17.26
N GLU A 203 -12.35 -1.49 -18.47
CA GLU A 203 -11.89 -0.49 -19.42
C GLU A 203 -12.40 0.90 -19.01
N GLN A 204 -13.67 1.01 -18.60
CA GLN A 204 -14.22 2.24 -18.05
C GLN A 204 -13.44 2.71 -16.81
N LEU A 205 -13.20 1.80 -15.87
CA LEU A 205 -12.43 2.11 -14.66
C LEU A 205 -10.97 2.50 -14.96
N ALA A 206 -10.33 1.78 -15.89
CA ALA A 206 -8.99 2.13 -16.35
C ALA A 206 -8.95 3.52 -17.01
N GLY A 207 -9.99 3.89 -17.76
CA GLY A 207 -10.13 5.22 -18.35
C GLY A 207 -10.24 6.32 -17.29
N TRP A 208 -11.05 6.08 -16.25
CA TRP A 208 -11.16 6.99 -15.11
C TRP A 208 -9.80 7.22 -14.41
N LEU A 209 -9.04 6.13 -14.22
CA LEU A 209 -7.72 6.13 -13.59
C LEU A 209 -6.66 6.82 -14.46
N ALA A 210 -6.61 6.55 -15.77
CA ALA A 210 -5.67 7.18 -16.68
C ALA A 210 -5.88 8.70 -16.77
N MET A 211 -7.14 9.15 -16.71
CA MET A 211 -7.53 10.57 -16.64
C MET A 211 -7.16 11.26 -15.31
N ARG A 212 -6.43 10.59 -14.40
CA ARG A 212 -5.82 11.22 -13.22
C ARG A 212 -4.45 11.83 -13.50
N GLN A 213 -3.82 11.51 -14.63
CA GLN A 213 -2.51 12.07 -14.95
C GLN A 213 -2.67 13.53 -15.41
N LEU A 214 -2.00 14.43 -14.70
CA LEU A 214 -2.09 15.88 -14.95
C LEU A 214 -0.95 16.36 -15.86
N PRO A 215 -1.03 17.58 -16.43
CA PRO A 215 0.07 18.17 -17.20
C PRO A 215 1.41 18.28 -16.46
N SER A 216 1.39 18.24 -15.12
CA SER A 216 2.61 18.17 -14.29
C SER A 216 3.31 16.81 -14.36
N GLY A 217 2.70 15.79 -14.98
CA GLY A 217 3.15 14.40 -15.02
C GLY A 217 2.68 13.53 -13.85
N GLY A 218 2.40 14.16 -12.71
CA GLY A 218 1.86 13.52 -11.52
C GLY A 218 0.38 13.15 -11.62
N LEU A 219 -0.06 12.30 -10.70
CA LEU A 219 -1.43 11.76 -10.64
C LEU A 219 -2.20 12.36 -9.48
N ASN A 220 -3.51 12.57 -9.63
CA ASN A 220 -4.39 12.99 -8.54
C ASN A 220 -5.35 11.87 -8.09
N GLY A 221 -5.93 12.02 -6.90
CA GLY A 221 -6.87 11.03 -6.38
C GLY A 221 -8.29 11.18 -6.86
N ARG A 222 -8.64 12.36 -7.34
CA ARG A 222 -9.99 12.79 -7.71
C ARG A 222 -9.94 13.82 -8.84
N PRO A 223 -10.98 13.91 -9.69
CA PRO A 223 -11.09 14.98 -10.67
C PRO A 223 -10.89 16.37 -10.03
N GLU A 224 -10.28 17.29 -10.78
CA GLU A 224 -10.07 18.69 -10.36
C GLU A 224 -9.24 18.88 -9.07
N LYS A 225 -8.48 17.86 -8.63
CA LYS A 225 -7.51 17.98 -7.52
C LYS A 225 -6.07 18.06 -8.01
N LYS A 226 -5.17 18.49 -7.12
CA LYS A 226 -3.73 18.58 -7.40
C LYS A 226 -3.10 17.19 -7.45
N ALA A 227 -2.01 17.07 -8.22
CA ALA A 227 -1.19 15.86 -8.23
C ALA A 227 -0.53 15.62 -6.87
N ASP A 228 -0.33 14.36 -6.53
CA ASP A 228 0.31 13.91 -5.29
C ASP A 228 1.04 12.58 -5.56
N VAL A 229 2.29 12.46 -5.09
CA VAL A 229 3.17 11.32 -5.34
C VAL A 229 2.54 9.98 -4.94
N CYS A 230 1.73 9.92 -3.88
CA CYS A 230 1.16 8.63 -3.44
C CYS A 230 0.23 8.00 -4.48
N TYR A 231 -0.38 8.79 -5.38
CA TYR A 231 -1.18 8.25 -6.48
C TYR A 231 -0.33 7.59 -7.56
N SER A 232 0.99 7.78 -7.56
CA SER A 232 1.93 6.96 -8.34
C SER A 232 1.87 5.48 -7.95
N TRP A 233 1.42 5.19 -6.72
CA TRP A 233 1.03 3.84 -6.34
C TRP A 233 -0.45 3.60 -6.60
N TRP A 234 -1.35 4.34 -5.93
CA TRP A 234 -2.79 4.00 -5.92
C TRP A 234 -3.41 3.90 -7.32
N VAL A 235 -3.01 4.76 -8.26
CA VAL A 235 -3.51 4.70 -9.65
C VAL A 235 -2.80 3.62 -10.45
N VAL A 236 -1.46 3.60 -10.42
CA VAL A 236 -0.66 2.69 -11.26
C VAL A 236 -0.83 1.23 -10.85
N SER A 237 -0.90 0.92 -9.55
CA SER A 237 -1.14 -0.44 -9.08
C SER A 237 -2.54 -0.92 -9.45
N SER A 238 -3.54 -0.05 -9.39
CA SER A 238 -4.89 -0.34 -9.90
C SER A 238 -4.88 -0.64 -11.40
N LEU A 239 -4.21 0.19 -12.20
CA LEU A 239 -4.04 -0.05 -13.64
C LEU A 239 -3.25 -1.34 -13.91
N SER A 240 -2.26 -1.68 -13.08
CA SER A 240 -1.50 -2.93 -13.19
C SER A 240 -2.38 -4.16 -12.92
N MET A 241 -3.27 -4.10 -11.92
CA MET A 241 -4.27 -5.14 -11.66
C MET A 241 -5.30 -5.28 -12.78
N LEU A 242 -5.62 -4.19 -13.47
CA LEU A 242 -6.56 -4.18 -14.60
C LEU A 242 -5.90 -4.52 -15.94
N GLY A 243 -4.57 -4.39 -16.05
CA GLY A 243 -3.79 -4.65 -17.27
C GLY A 243 -3.66 -3.47 -18.23
N TYR A 244 -3.66 -2.23 -17.72
CA TYR A 244 -3.68 -0.98 -18.51
C TYR A 244 -2.60 0.05 -18.08
N THR A 245 -1.42 -0.40 -17.62
CA THR A 245 -0.36 0.53 -17.17
C THR A 245 0.22 1.35 -18.31
N GLU A 246 0.13 0.87 -19.55
CA GLU A 246 0.58 1.54 -20.76
C GLU A 246 -0.20 2.82 -21.10
N TRP A 247 -1.32 3.08 -20.42
CA TRP A 247 -2.12 4.30 -20.59
C TRP A 247 -1.54 5.51 -19.82
N ILE A 248 -0.52 5.28 -18.99
CA ILE A 248 0.19 6.33 -18.27
C ILE A 248 1.44 6.74 -19.05
N ASP A 249 1.66 8.05 -19.22
CA ASP A 249 2.96 8.58 -19.63
C ASP A 249 3.94 8.38 -18.47
N ARG A 250 4.62 7.22 -18.47
CA ARG A 250 5.58 6.85 -17.43
C ARG A 250 6.72 7.85 -17.30
N HIS A 251 7.18 8.43 -18.40
CA HIS A 251 8.31 9.36 -18.37
C HIS A 251 7.92 10.69 -17.73
N ALA A 252 6.69 11.16 -17.95
CA ALA A 252 6.16 12.30 -17.24
C ALA A 252 5.99 12.02 -15.74
N LEU A 253 5.52 10.83 -15.37
CA LEU A 253 5.40 10.46 -13.96
C LEU A 253 6.76 10.33 -13.27
N PHE A 254 7.77 9.74 -13.95
CA PHE A 254 9.14 9.67 -13.43
C PHE A 254 9.67 11.06 -13.12
N ARG A 255 9.57 12.01 -14.06
CA ARG A 255 10.00 13.40 -13.82
C ARG A 255 9.27 14.03 -12.64
N PHE A 256 7.97 13.77 -12.48
CA PHE A 256 7.21 14.28 -11.34
C PHE A 256 7.71 13.72 -10.01
N VAL A 257 7.86 12.40 -9.89
CA VAL A 257 8.34 11.75 -8.65
C VAL A 257 9.76 12.21 -8.32
N LEU A 258 10.66 12.25 -9.31
CA LEU A 258 12.04 12.68 -9.11
C LEU A 258 12.15 14.16 -8.69
N ALA A 259 11.23 15.02 -9.16
CA ALA A 259 11.15 16.42 -8.73
C ALA A 259 10.61 16.59 -7.29
N CYS A 260 10.05 15.54 -6.69
CA CYS A 260 9.57 15.55 -5.29
C CYS A 260 10.61 15.04 -4.30
N GLN A 261 11.82 14.68 -4.75
CA GLN A 261 12.91 14.24 -3.88
C GLN A 261 13.49 15.43 -3.09
N ASP A 262 13.83 15.18 -1.83
CA ASP A 262 14.67 16.09 -1.07
C ASP A 262 16.14 15.87 -1.46
N SER A 263 16.77 16.88 -2.05
CA SER A 263 18.17 16.82 -2.51
C SER A 263 19.20 17.03 -1.42
N GLU A 264 18.80 17.40 -0.21
CA GLU A 264 19.70 17.64 0.92
C GLU A 264 19.68 16.44 1.89
N ASP A 265 18.48 16.12 2.38
CA ASP A 265 18.29 15.12 3.44
C ASP A 265 17.77 13.77 2.94
N GLY A 266 17.25 13.72 1.70
CA GLY A 266 16.62 12.53 1.13
C GLY A 266 15.17 12.32 1.53
N GLY A 267 14.57 11.26 0.99
CA GLY A 267 13.12 11.05 1.02
C GLY A 267 12.42 11.73 -0.16
N ILE A 268 11.13 11.40 -0.31
CA ILE A 268 10.24 11.93 -1.35
C ILE A 268 9.03 12.55 -0.66
N ALA A 269 8.61 13.73 -1.12
CA ALA A 269 7.42 14.44 -0.64
C ALA A 269 6.19 14.17 -1.52
N ASP A 270 5.02 14.66 -1.10
CA ASP A 270 3.79 14.61 -1.90
C ASP A 270 3.88 15.44 -3.19
N LYS A 271 4.62 16.56 -3.15
CA LYS A 271 4.78 17.52 -4.26
C LYS A 271 6.18 18.16 -4.25
N PRO A 272 6.64 18.72 -5.38
CA PRO A 272 7.92 19.43 -5.43
C PRO A 272 7.97 20.59 -4.44
N GLY A 273 9.04 20.64 -3.63
CA GLY A 273 9.26 21.68 -2.62
C GLY A 273 8.56 21.46 -1.28
N ASN A 274 7.77 20.40 -1.12
CA ASN A 274 7.21 20.00 0.18
C ASN A 274 8.21 19.17 0.99
N GLN A 275 7.92 18.98 2.28
CA GLN A 275 8.74 18.17 3.17
C GLN A 275 8.56 16.67 2.88
N ALA A 276 9.67 15.95 2.74
CA ALA A 276 9.65 14.51 2.55
C ALA A 276 9.08 13.75 3.76
N ASP A 277 8.47 12.60 3.49
CA ASP A 277 8.05 11.64 4.50
C ASP A 277 8.20 10.20 4.00
N VAL A 278 8.18 9.24 4.93
CA VAL A 278 8.40 7.82 4.61
C VAL A 278 7.26 7.21 3.78
N TYR A 279 6.04 7.74 3.89
CA TYR A 279 4.88 7.26 3.13
C TYR A 279 5.03 7.57 1.64
N HIS A 280 5.30 8.84 1.30
CA HIS A 280 5.54 9.26 -0.08
C HIS A 280 6.86 8.71 -0.63
N THR A 281 7.88 8.55 0.21
CA THR A 281 9.11 7.85 -0.18
C THR A 281 8.82 6.43 -0.65
N PHE A 282 8.10 5.64 0.15
CA PHE A 282 7.76 4.27 -0.22
C PHE A 282 6.89 4.22 -1.49
N TYR A 283 5.76 4.92 -1.51
CA TYR A 283 4.83 4.83 -2.64
C TYR A 283 5.34 5.50 -3.93
N GLY A 284 6.23 6.48 -3.82
CA GLY A 284 6.98 7.02 -4.95
C GLY A 284 7.90 5.97 -5.57
N LEU A 285 8.69 5.26 -4.76
CA LEU A 285 9.55 4.16 -5.20
C LEU A 285 8.73 3.00 -5.80
N CYS A 286 7.58 2.66 -5.20
CA CYS A 286 6.69 1.63 -5.75
C CYS A 286 6.19 2.01 -7.16
N GLY A 287 5.79 3.28 -7.36
CA GLY A 287 5.35 3.77 -8.67
C GLY A 287 6.45 3.71 -9.73
N LEU A 288 7.69 4.08 -9.36
CA LEU A 288 8.86 3.95 -10.23
C LEU A 288 9.14 2.49 -10.60
N SER A 289 9.10 1.58 -9.62
CA SER A 289 9.31 0.15 -9.82
C SER A 289 8.26 -0.46 -10.78
N LEU A 290 6.97 -0.21 -10.52
CA LEU A 290 5.86 -0.75 -11.33
C LEU A 290 5.88 -0.30 -12.79
N LEU A 291 6.28 0.93 -13.06
CA LEU A 291 6.37 1.46 -14.44
C LEU A 291 7.72 1.19 -15.11
N GLY A 292 8.64 0.52 -14.42
CA GLY A 292 9.94 0.13 -14.96
C GLY A 292 10.91 1.28 -15.15
N TYR A 293 11.16 2.04 -14.09
CA TYR A 293 12.31 2.95 -14.03
C TYR A 293 13.62 2.17 -14.17
N GLU A 294 14.49 2.57 -15.10
CA GLU A 294 15.70 1.81 -15.49
C GLU A 294 17.00 2.40 -14.93
N ASP A 295 17.02 3.67 -14.54
CA ASP A 295 18.26 4.34 -14.09
C ASP A 295 18.68 3.96 -12.65
N TYR A 296 17.90 3.10 -11.98
CA TYR A 296 18.27 2.45 -10.73
C TYR A 296 17.60 1.06 -10.67
N PRO A 297 18.30 0.00 -10.21
CA PRO A 297 17.77 -1.36 -10.18
C PRO A 297 16.79 -1.57 -9.01
N LEU A 298 15.65 -0.89 -9.04
CA LEU A 298 14.58 -1.10 -8.06
C LEU A 298 14.08 -2.54 -8.14
N ARG A 299 13.90 -3.19 -6.99
CA ARG A 299 13.27 -4.51 -6.94
C ARG A 299 11.80 -4.42 -7.39
N ASP A 300 11.31 -5.51 -7.98
CA ASP A 300 9.92 -5.63 -8.39
C ASP A 300 8.99 -5.72 -7.16
N ILE A 301 7.81 -5.10 -7.26
CA ILE A 301 6.79 -5.11 -6.20
C ILE A 301 5.44 -5.55 -6.74
N ASN A 302 4.71 -6.36 -5.98
CA ASN A 302 3.40 -6.85 -6.36
C ASN A 302 2.33 -5.75 -6.14
N PRO A 303 1.55 -5.38 -7.18
CA PRO A 303 0.58 -4.29 -7.11
C PRO A 303 -0.67 -4.60 -6.27
N VAL A 304 -0.92 -5.86 -5.93
CA VAL A 304 -2.07 -6.27 -5.09
C VAL A 304 -1.75 -6.10 -3.61
N TYR A 305 -0.51 -6.38 -3.20
CA TYR A 305 -0.13 -6.46 -1.78
C TYR A 305 0.85 -5.38 -1.32
N ALA A 306 1.45 -4.60 -2.23
CA ALA A 306 2.60 -3.73 -1.93
C ALA A 306 3.78 -4.49 -1.28
N MET A 307 4.02 -5.72 -1.74
CA MET A 307 5.01 -6.65 -1.18
C MET A 307 5.89 -7.24 -2.28
N PRO A 308 7.16 -7.60 -1.99
CA PRO A 308 8.02 -8.33 -2.92
C PRO A 308 7.43 -9.68 -3.34
N TYR A 309 7.67 -10.09 -4.59
CA TYR A 309 7.11 -11.34 -5.14
C TYR A 309 7.65 -12.59 -4.45
N ASP A 310 8.94 -12.62 -4.12
CA ASP A 310 9.60 -13.73 -3.43
C ASP A 310 8.98 -14.01 -2.04
N VAL A 311 8.59 -12.96 -1.32
CA VAL A 311 7.86 -13.11 -0.06
C VAL A 311 6.48 -13.75 -0.30
N LEU A 312 5.72 -13.28 -1.29
CA LEU A 312 4.40 -13.86 -1.61
C LEU A 312 4.50 -15.31 -2.10
N GLU A 313 5.54 -15.64 -2.87
CA GLU A 313 5.86 -17.01 -3.30
C GLU A 313 6.15 -17.90 -2.09
N SER A 314 6.94 -17.43 -1.12
CA SER A 314 7.25 -18.17 0.10
C SER A 314 6.02 -18.45 0.98
N LEU A 315 5.03 -17.56 0.94
CA LEU A 315 3.75 -17.70 1.63
C LEU A 315 2.75 -18.58 0.88
N GLY A 316 3.05 -18.97 -0.36
CA GLY A 316 2.14 -19.76 -1.20
C GLY A 316 0.88 -18.99 -1.62
N VAL A 317 0.96 -17.67 -1.77
CA VAL A 317 -0.17 -16.87 -2.30
C VAL A 317 -0.51 -17.37 -3.71
N PRO A 318 -1.76 -17.77 -4.00
CA PRO A 318 -2.09 -18.39 -5.28
C PRO A 318 -2.12 -17.37 -6.43
N GLU A 319 -1.90 -17.85 -7.66
CA GLU A 319 -1.99 -17.03 -8.87
C GLU A 319 -3.35 -16.33 -9.02
N SER A 320 -4.43 -17.01 -8.62
CA SER A 320 -5.79 -16.49 -8.65
C SER A 320 -5.97 -15.27 -7.74
N ALA A 321 -5.23 -15.19 -6.64
CA ALA A 321 -5.22 -14.05 -5.72
C ALA A 321 -4.23 -12.95 -6.15
N GLY A 322 -3.52 -13.16 -7.25
CA GLY A 322 -2.72 -12.12 -7.90
C GLY A 322 -1.21 -12.20 -7.71
N LEU A 323 -0.67 -13.38 -7.39
CA LEU A 323 0.77 -13.61 -7.24
C LEU A 323 1.62 -13.03 -8.37
N HIS A 324 1.19 -13.17 -9.63
CA HIS A 324 1.97 -12.77 -10.82
C HIS A 324 1.47 -11.49 -11.49
N VAL A 325 0.52 -10.76 -10.90
CA VAL A 325 0.02 -9.49 -11.47
C VAL A 325 1.16 -8.48 -11.55
N GLY A 326 1.28 -7.77 -12.67
CA GLY A 326 2.25 -6.68 -12.82
C GLY A 326 3.71 -7.12 -12.89
N ARG A 327 4.00 -8.43 -12.77
CA ARG A 327 5.36 -8.94 -12.91
C ARG A 327 5.80 -8.79 -14.36
N LYS A 328 6.93 -8.13 -14.57
CA LYS A 328 7.56 -8.06 -15.89
C LYS A 328 7.89 -9.49 -16.30
N ARG A 329 7.30 -9.98 -17.38
CA ARG A 329 7.74 -11.25 -17.96
C ARG A 329 9.17 -11.03 -18.41
N THR A 330 10.14 -11.70 -17.79
CA THR A 330 11.45 -11.85 -18.39
C THR A 330 11.22 -12.57 -19.71
N CYS A 331 11.51 -11.91 -20.83
CA CYS A 331 11.61 -12.62 -22.10
C CYS A 331 12.71 -13.67 -21.91
N ALA A 332 12.32 -14.94 -21.85
CA ALA A 332 13.22 -16.07 -21.99
C ALA A 332 13.73 -16.14 -23.43
#